data_AF-A0A3M5KHM5-F1
#
_entry.id   AF-A0A3M5KHM5-F1
#
_cell.length_a   1.000
_cell.length_b   1.000
_cell.length_c   1.000
_cell.angle_alpha   90.00
_cell.angle_beta   90.00
_cell.angle_gamma   90.00
#
_symmetry.space_group_name_H-M   'P 1'
#
loop_
_entity.id
_entity.type
_entity.pdbx_description
1 polymer ?
#
loop_
_entity_poly.entity_id
_entity_poly.type
_entity_poly.pdbx_seq_one_letter_code
_entity_poly.pdbx_strand_id
1 'polypeptide(L)' 'MGGTEAPTVRILLEGDRSFVQEVYDYGYIPAMENVVLS' A
#
# COMPACT_ATOMS: atom_id res chain seq x y z
N MET A 1 0.26 19.88 12.23
CA MET A 1 1.42 18.97 12.20
C MET A 1 0.94 17.64 11.64
N GLY A 2 1.40 17.25 10.46
CA GLY A 2 0.92 16.08 9.70
C GLY A 2 1.61 15.91 8.35
N GLY A 3 2.86 16.40 8.21
CA GLY A 3 3.65 16.29 6.98
C GLY A 3 4.46 14.99 6.90
N THR A 4 3.95 13.91 7.51
CA THR A 4 4.56 12.59 7.51
C THR A 4 3.58 11.60 6.90
N GLU A 5 4.10 10.54 6.28
CA GLU A 5 3.29 9.49 5.67
C GLU A 5 2.35 8.85 6.70
N ALA A 6 1.22 8.33 6.26
CA ALA A 6 0.28 7.60 7.09
C ALA A 6 0.57 6.08 7.04
N PRO A 7 -0.03 5.27 7.92
CA PRO A 7 -0.05 3.82 7.76
C PRO A 7 -0.66 3.41 6.42
N THR A 8 0.00 2.50 5.70
CA THR A 8 -0.54 1.97 4.45
C THR A 8 -1.69 1.00 4.71
N VAL A 9 -2.76 1.09 3.94
CA VAL A 9 -3.93 0.18 4.05
C VAL A 9 -3.98 -0.74 2.83
N ARG A 10 -4.18 -2.03 3.09
CA ARG A 10 -4.46 -3.01 2.03
C ARG A 10 -5.96 -3.17 1.85
N ILE A 11 -6.41 -3.01 0.62
CA ILE A 11 -7.79 -3.31 0.21
C ILE A 11 -7.82 -4.44 -0.82
N LEU A 12 -8.87 -5.24 -0.78
CA LEU A 12 -9.23 -6.19 -1.83
C LEU A 12 -10.37 -5.63 -2.65
N LEU A 13 -10.33 -5.85 -3.96
CA LEU A 13 -11.40 -5.49 -4.90
C LEU A 13 -12.12 -6.76 -5.35
N GLU A 14 -13.42 -6.81 -5.16
CA GLU A 14 -14.29 -7.92 -5.58
C GLU A 14 -15.45 -7.37 -6.39
N GLY A 15 -15.32 -7.41 -7.73
CA GLY A 15 -16.30 -6.81 -8.63
C GLY A 15 -16.33 -5.28 -8.49
N ASP A 16 -17.47 -4.74 -8.09
CA ASP A 16 -17.72 -3.31 -7.86
C ASP A 16 -17.57 -2.90 -6.39
N ARG A 17 -17.09 -3.80 -5.52
CA ARG A 17 -16.92 -3.57 -4.08
C ARG A 17 -15.46 -3.66 -3.65
N SER A 18 -15.16 -2.98 -2.54
CA SER A 18 -13.84 -3.00 -1.90
C SER A 18 -13.93 -3.36 -0.42
N PHE A 19 -12.93 -4.08 0.08
CA PHE A 19 -12.85 -4.51 1.47
C PHE A 19 -11.48 -4.19 2.05
N VAL A 20 -11.43 -3.53 3.22
CA VAL A 20 -10.18 -3.37 3.98
C VAL A 20 -9.78 -4.70 4.56
N GLN A 21 -8.55 -5.14 4.30
CA GLN A 21 -8.03 -6.41 4.78
C GLN A 21 -7.04 -6.23 5.93
N GLU A 22 -6.06 -5.34 5.75
CA GLU A 22 -4.90 -5.20 6.66
C GLU A 22 -4.39 -3.74 6.69
N VAL A 23 -3.66 -3.41 7.75
CA VAL A 23 -2.94 -2.13 7.92
C VAL A 23 -1.46 -2.44 8.15
N TYR A 24 -0.59 -1.72 7.45
CA TYR A 24 0.87 -1.83 7.54
C TYR A 24 1.47 -0.60 8.22
N ASP A 25 2.80 -0.61 8.37
CA ASP A 25 3.55 0.48 8.96
C ASP A 25 3.42 1.80 8.17
N TYR A 26 3.75 2.90 8.86
CA TYR A 26 3.79 4.25 8.28
C TYR A 26 4.72 4.28 7.06
N GLY A 27 4.18 4.67 5.90
CA GLY A 27 4.97 4.81 4.68
C GLY A 27 5.35 3.50 3.98
N TYR A 28 4.77 2.36 4.37
CA TYR A 28 5.11 1.08 3.75
C TYR A 28 4.59 0.98 2.31
N ILE A 29 5.47 1.26 1.34
CA ILE A 29 5.17 1.22 -0.11
C ILE A 29 6.24 0.35 -0.80
N PRO A 30 6.09 -0.99 -0.78
CA PRO A 30 7.05 -1.88 -1.43
C PRO A 30 6.91 -1.82 -2.95
N ALA A 31 8.02 -2.05 -3.66
CA ALA A 31 8.00 -2.22 -5.11
C ALA A 31 7.32 -3.54 -5.49
N MET A 32 6.55 -3.54 -6.58
CA MET A 32 5.95 -4.76 -7.12
C MET A 32 6.97 -5.63 -7.85
N GLU A 33 7.93 -5.00 -8.52
CA GLU A 33 9.00 -5.67 -9.25
C GLU A 33 10.32 -4.88 -9.10
N ASN A 34 11.45 -5.57 -9.29
CA ASN A 34 12.78 -4.97 -9.31
C ASN A 34 13.35 -5.00 -10.72
N VAL A 35 13.69 -3.83 -11.27
CA VAL A 35 14.27 -3.69 -12.61
C VAL A 35 15.79 -3.52 -12.50
N VAL A 36 16.54 -4.44 -13.10
CA VAL A 36 18.02 -4.39 -13.11
C VAL A 36 18.51 -3.69 -14.37
N LEU A 37 19.31 -2.64 -14.20
CA LEU A 37 19.95 -1.92 -15.31
C LEU A 37 21.28 -2.57 -15.67
N SER A 38 21.54 -2.73 -16.97
CA SER A 38 22.77 -3.29 -17.55
C SER A 38 23.64 -2.21 -18.18
#